data_AF-A0A7K4EXH4-F1
#
_entry.id   AF-A0A7K4EXH4-F1
#
_cell.length_a   1.000
_cell.length_b   1.000
_cell.length_c   1.000
_cell.angle_alpha   90.00
_cell.angle_beta   90.00
_cell.angle_gamma   90.00
#
_symmetry.space_group_name_H-M   'P 1'
#
loop_
_entity.id
_entity.type
_entity.pdbx_description
1 polymer ?
#
loop_
_entity_poly.entity_id
_entity_poly.type
_entity_poly.pdbx_seq_one_letter_code
_entity_poly.pdbx_strand_id
1 'polypeptide(L)'
;IIPGRLHFTETDALKLFGQCIDEPFDNTEKTKKISIQMMKKYVPMVREALEEVIPLYKGQKEFQGILENAELYVKDAEKFLEDGQDEVAILSIGYADGLVDSLRLAKGLDPKM
;
A
#
# COMPACT_ATOMS: atom_id res chain seq x y z
N ILE A 1 8.60 -8.34 -17.20
CA ILE A 1 9.40 -9.55 -16.97
C ILE A 1 10.50 -9.17 -15.99
N ILE A 2 10.57 -9.84 -14.85
CA ILE A 2 11.61 -9.63 -13.83
C ILE A 2 12.55 -10.83 -13.95
N PRO A 3 13.64 -10.74 -14.73
CA PRO A 3 14.67 -11.78 -14.74
C PRO A 3 15.24 -11.94 -13.32
N GLY A 4 14.99 -13.12 -12.76
CA GLY A 4 15.68 -13.55 -11.56
C GLY A 4 17.15 -13.83 -11.82
N ARG A 5 17.89 -14.20 -10.78
CA ARG A 5 19.26 -14.70 -10.93
C ARG A 5 19.27 -15.96 -11.80
N LEU A 6 19.87 -15.87 -12.99
CA LEU A 6 20.08 -17.02 -13.85
C LEU A 6 21.22 -17.90 -13.33
N HIS A 7 21.03 -19.20 -13.42
CA HIS A 7 22.12 -20.15 -13.29
C HIS A 7 23.08 -20.05 -14.48
N PHE A 8 24.34 -20.46 -14.32
CA PHE A 8 25.35 -20.31 -15.38
C PHE A 8 24.93 -21.05 -16.67
N THR A 9 24.34 -22.25 -16.53
CA THR A 9 23.82 -23.03 -17.67
C THR A 9 22.69 -22.33 -18.42
N GLU A 10 21.84 -21.59 -17.71
CA GLU A 10 20.73 -20.83 -18.31
C GLU A 10 21.27 -19.61 -19.05
N THR A 11 22.28 -18.95 -18.47
CA THR A 11 23.00 -17.84 -19.10
C THR A 11 23.70 -18.31 -20.37
N ASP A 12 24.40 -19.45 -20.34
CA ASP A 12 25.10 -20.00 -21.49
C ASP A 12 24.14 -20.42 -22.60
N ALA A 13 23.01 -21.04 -22.25
CA ALA A 13 21.97 -21.39 -23.22
C ALA A 13 21.38 -20.14 -23.90
N LEU A 14 21.09 -19.08 -23.15
CA LEU A 14 20.61 -17.81 -23.72
C LEU A 14 21.65 -17.15 -24.61
N LYS A 15 22.94 -17.20 -24.23
CA LYS A 15 24.04 -16.68 -25.07
C LYS A 15 24.24 -17.47 -26.36
N LEU A 16 24.05 -18.79 -26.32
CA LEU A 16 24.28 -19.67 -27.47
C LEU A 16 23.10 -19.70 -28.44
N PHE A 17 21.87 -19.71 -27.91
CA PHE A 17 20.65 -19.92 -28.70
C PHE A 17 19.78 -18.68 -28.86
N GLY A 18 19.90 -17.68 -27.97
CA GLY A 18 19.08 -16.48 -27.97
C GLY A 18 19.68 -15.34 -28.80
N GLN A 19 18.83 -14.62 -29.54
CA GLN A 19 19.18 -13.29 -30.07
C GLN A 19 18.73 -12.23 -29.05
N CYS A 20 19.54 -12.05 -28.00
CA CYS A 20 19.27 -11.06 -26.97
C CYS A 20 19.74 -9.67 -27.43
N ILE A 21 18.93 -8.63 -27.17
CA ILE A 21 19.28 -7.23 -27.45
C ILE A 21 20.38 -6.77 -26.48
N ASP A 22 20.32 -7.26 -25.25
CA ASP A 22 21.21 -6.97 -24.14
C ASP A 22 21.53 -8.26 -23.35
N GLU A 23 22.60 -8.24 -22.54
CA GLU A 23 22.90 -9.38 -21.67
C GLU A 23 21.83 -9.52 -20.58
N PRO A 24 21.37 -10.74 -20.28
CA PRO A 24 20.42 -10.96 -19.19
C PRO A 24 21.07 -10.61 -17.86
N PHE A 25 20.42 -9.76 -17.08
CA PHE A 25 20.87 -9.34 -15.75
C PHE A 25 19.78 -9.56 -14.70
N ASP A 26 20.20 -9.86 -13.47
CA ASP A 26 19.29 -10.00 -12.33
C ASP A 26 18.74 -8.62 -11.94
N ASN A 27 17.41 -8.47 -11.94
CA ASN A 27 16.74 -7.26 -11.48
C ASN A 27 15.80 -7.50 -10.30
N THR A 28 15.91 -8.65 -9.63
CA THR A 28 15.08 -9.03 -8.50
C THR A 28 15.20 -8.02 -7.36
N GLU A 29 16.39 -7.48 -7.11
CA GLU A 29 16.62 -6.44 -6.07
C GLU A 29 15.86 -5.14 -6.34
N LYS A 30 15.54 -4.83 -7.60
CA LYS A 30 14.72 -3.66 -7.97
C LYS A 30 13.23 -3.91 -7.75
N THR A 31 12.84 -5.16 -7.49
CA THR A 31 11.45 -5.55 -7.29
C THR A 31 11.07 -5.35 -5.83
N LYS A 32 10.05 -4.53 -5.59
CA LYS A 32 9.45 -4.39 -4.26
C LYS A 32 8.21 -5.24 -4.18
N LYS A 33 7.96 -5.85 -3.02
CA LYS A 33 6.68 -6.52 -2.75
C LYS A 33 5.52 -5.57 -3.05
N ILE A 34 4.43 -6.11 -3.61
CA ILE A 34 3.23 -5.33 -3.94
C ILE A 34 2.68 -4.66 -2.67
N SER A 35 2.73 -5.34 -1.52
CA SER A 35 2.35 -4.78 -0.21
C SER A 35 3.05 -3.45 0.08
N ILE A 36 4.38 -3.43 -0.04
CA ILE A 36 5.20 -2.23 0.20
C ILE A 36 4.83 -1.11 -0.79
N GLN A 37 4.54 -1.44 -2.04
CA GLN A 37 4.12 -0.46 -3.04
C GLN A 37 2.74 0.11 -2.72
N MET A 38 1.79 -0.75 -2.35
CA MET A 38 0.44 -0.36 -1.94
C MET A 38 0.48 0.54 -0.70
N MET A 39 1.21 0.13 0.34
CA MET A 39 1.32 0.91 1.58
C MET A 39 1.89 2.31 1.34
N LYS A 40 2.87 2.45 0.44
CA LYS A 40 3.42 3.76 0.05
C LYS A 40 2.41 4.68 -0.63
N LYS A 41 1.38 4.12 -1.27
CA LYS A 41 0.30 4.90 -1.89
C LYS A 41 -0.82 5.17 -0.89
N TYR A 42 -1.34 4.13 -0.24
CA TYR A 42 -2.59 4.21 0.50
C TYR A 42 -2.45 4.86 1.86
N VAL A 43 -1.36 4.63 2.60
CA VAL A 43 -1.14 5.28 3.91
C VAL A 43 -1.21 6.81 3.82
N PRO A 44 -0.42 7.49 2.96
CA PRO A 44 -0.50 8.94 2.87
C PRO A 44 -1.87 9.43 2.36
N MET A 45 -2.50 8.69 1.43
CA MET A 45 -3.83 9.01 0.92
C MET A 45 -4.90 9.00 2.01
N VAL A 46 -4.94 7.96 2.84
CA VAL A 46 -5.90 7.82 3.94
C VAL A 46 -5.62 8.86 5.02
N ARG A 47 -4.35 9.14 5.35
CA ARG A 47 -3.97 10.19 6.31
C ARG A 47 -4.51 11.55 5.86
N GLU A 48 -4.30 11.90 4.60
CA GLU A 48 -4.79 13.17 4.04
C GLU A 48 -6.34 13.20 4.02
N ALA A 49 -6.99 12.09 3.66
CA ALA A 49 -8.44 11.98 3.70
C ALA A 49 -9.00 12.17 5.12
N LEU A 50 -8.32 11.62 6.12
CA LEU A 50 -8.70 11.72 7.53
C LEU A 50 -8.52 13.15 8.05
N GLU A 51 -7.41 13.82 7.71
CA GLU A 51 -7.17 15.23 8.04
C GLU A 51 -8.24 16.17 7.46
N GLU A 52 -8.71 15.91 6.24
CA GLU A 52 -9.81 16.66 5.61
C GLU A 52 -11.16 16.44 6.31
N VAL A 53 -11.42 15.22 6.80
CA VAL A 53 -12.72 14.83 7.39
C VAL A 53 -12.85 15.28 8.85
N ILE A 54 -11.77 15.24 9.64
CA ILE A 54 -11.81 15.57 11.09
C ILE A 54 -12.53 16.90 11.38
N PRO A 55 -12.24 18.03 10.67
CA PRO A 55 -12.91 19.30 10.91
C PRO A 55 -14.42 19.28 10.67
N LEU A 56 -14.91 18.44 9.75
CA LEU A 56 -16.33 18.38 9.34
C LEU A 56 -17.22 17.75 10.42
N TYR A 57 -16.60 17.05 11.37
CA TYR A 57 -17.27 16.35 12.47
C TYR A 57 -16.94 16.94 13.84
N LYS A 58 -16.31 18.13 13.87
CA LYS A 58 -15.95 18.81 15.11
C LYS A 58 -17.18 19.02 16.01
N GLY A 59 -17.10 18.52 17.24
CA GLY A 59 -18.19 18.62 18.23
C GLY A 59 -19.24 17.50 18.16
N GLN A 60 -19.17 16.60 17.18
CA GLN A 60 -20.10 15.48 17.03
C GLN A 60 -19.52 14.23 17.71
N LYS A 61 -19.81 14.07 19.01
CA LYS A 61 -19.22 13.01 19.85
C LYS A 61 -19.48 11.60 19.34
N GLU A 62 -20.61 11.37 18.68
CA GLU A 62 -20.97 10.06 18.11
C GLU A 62 -19.99 9.56 17.04
N PHE A 63 -19.28 10.48 16.35
CA PHE A 63 -18.30 10.13 15.31
C PHE A 63 -16.85 10.10 15.82
N GLN A 64 -16.57 10.54 17.06
CA GLN A 64 -15.21 10.56 17.59
C GLN A 64 -14.59 9.16 17.64
N GLY A 65 -15.35 8.14 18.02
CA GLY A 65 -14.86 6.76 18.05
C GLY A 65 -14.49 6.23 16.66
N ILE A 66 -15.21 6.66 15.61
CA ILE A 66 -14.89 6.26 14.23
C ILE A 66 -13.61 6.94 13.76
N LEU A 67 -13.46 8.24 14.03
CA LEU A 67 -12.25 9.01 13.69
C LEU A 67 -11.01 8.47 14.43
N GLU A 68 -11.16 8.16 15.72
CA GLU A 68 -10.09 7.58 16.53
C GLU A 68 -9.70 6.19 16.01
N ASN A 69 -10.68 5.33 15.73
CA ASN A 69 -10.40 4.01 15.16
C ASN A 69 -9.70 4.13 13.80
N ALA A 70 -10.13 5.02 12.91
CA ALA A 70 -9.47 5.22 11.62
C ALA A 70 -7.98 5.57 11.80
N GLU A 71 -7.66 6.51 12.70
CA GLU A 71 -6.26 6.87 13.01
C GLU A 71 -5.47 5.68 13.60
N LEU A 72 -6.09 4.89 14.49
CA LEU A 72 -5.47 3.71 15.09
C LEU A 72 -5.17 2.65 14.02
N TYR A 73 -6.10 2.37 13.11
CA TYR A 73 -5.90 1.39 12.04
C TYR A 73 -4.84 1.83 11.03
N VAL A 74 -4.66 3.14 10.78
CA VAL A 74 -3.53 3.64 9.99
C VAL A 74 -2.20 3.34 10.70
N LYS A 75 -2.11 3.59 12.01
CA LYS A 75 -0.89 3.29 12.80
C LYS A 75 -0.61 1.81 12.86
N ASP A 76 -1.64 0.99 13.06
CA ASP A 76 -1.52 -0.47 13.04
C ASP A 76 -1.03 -0.95 11.68
N ALA A 77 -1.52 -0.38 10.58
CA ALA A 77 -1.08 -0.75 9.25
C ALA A 77 0.42 -0.46 9.04
N GLU A 78 0.90 0.70 9.48
CA GLU A 78 2.33 1.04 9.46
C GLU A 78 3.14 0.05 10.33
N LYS A 79 2.66 -0.25 11.54
CA LYS A 79 3.33 -1.16 12.47
C LYS A 79 3.41 -2.59 11.93
N PHE A 80 2.31 -3.10 11.37
CA PHE A 80 2.28 -4.43 10.75
C PHE A 80 3.22 -4.53 9.54
N LEU A 81 3.36 -3.45 8.77
CA LEU A 81 4.32 -3.43 7.67
C LEU A 81 5.77 -3.50 8.17
N GLU A 82 6.11 -2.75 9.23
CA GLU A 82 7.42 -2.81 9.87
C GLU A 82 7.74 -4.20 10.42
N ASP A 83 6.75 -4.86 11.00
CA ASP A 83 6.87 -6.21 11.58
C ASP A 83 6.83 -7.32 10.51
N GLY A 84 6.74 -6.96 9.22
CA GLY A 84 6.71 -7.90 8.09
C GLY A 84 5.39 -8.64 7.88
N GLN A 85 4.33 -8.22 8.57
CA GLN A 85 2.97 -8.77 8.48
C GLN A 85 2.20 -8.08 7.33
N ASP A 86 2.69 -8.28 6.11
CA ASP A 86 2.23 -7.62 4.88
C ASP A 86 0.70 -7.65 4.69
N GLU A 87 0.07 -8.81 4.89
CA GLU A 87 -1.38 -8.99 4.67
C GLU A 87 -2.21 -8.23 5.70
N VAL A 88 -1.79 -8.25 6.97
CA VAL A 88 -2.48 -7.55 8.05
C VAL A 88 -2.34 -6.04 7.88
N ALA A 89 -1.16 -5.57 7.43
CA ALA A 89 -0.93 -4.18 7.09
C ALA A 89 -1.92 -3.67 6.01
N ILE A 90 -2.08 -4.44 4.91
CA ILE A 90 -3.01 -4.10 3.83
C ILE A 90 -4.45 -4.10 4.33
N LEU A 91 -4.84 -5.09 5.14
CA LEU A 91 -6.20 -5.17 5.67
C LEU A 91 -6.51 -3.99 6.60
N SER A 92 -5.57 -3.63 7.47
CA SER A 92 -5.71 -2.50 8.40
C SER A 92 -5.86 -1.17 7.66
N ILE A 93 -5.03 -0.91 6.64
CA ILE A 93 -5.16 0.34 5.88
C ILE A 93 -6.47 0.38 5.08
N GLY A 94 -6.90 -0.74 4.51
CA GLY A 94 -8.18 -0.81 3.79
C GLY A 94 -9.39 -0.62 4.71
N TYR A 95 -9.31 -1.08 5.96
CA TYR A 95 -10.35 -0.82 6.95
C TYR A 95 -10.40 0.65 7.34
N ALA A 96 -9.23 1.29 7.58
CA ALA A 96 -9.16 2.72 7.84
C ALA A 96 -9.73 3.55 6.68
N ASP A 97 -9.37 3.20 5.44
CA ASP A 97 -9.88 3.84 4.21
C ASP A 97 -11.41 3.77 4.15
N GLY A 98 -11.99 2.58 4.37
CA GLY A 98 -13.45 2.40 4.38
C GLY A 98 -14.16 3.21 5.49
N LEU A 99 -13.55 3.33 6.67
CA LEU A 99 -14.10 4.19 7.73
C LEU A 99 -14.09 5.66 7.30
N VAL A 100 -12.97 6.15 6.74
CA VAL A 100 -12.84 7.55 6.31
C VAL A 100 -13.80 7.85 5.16
N ASP A 101 -13.87 6.99 4.15
CA ASP A 101 -14.77 7.15 3.01
C ASP A 101 -16.25 7.17 3.43
N SER A 102 -16.64 6.36 4.41
CA SER A 102 -18.01 6.40 4.94
C SER A 102 -18.37 7.77 5.52
N LEU A 103 -17.41 8.44 6.18
CA LEU A 103 -17.57 9.80 6.71
C LEU A 103 -17.54 10.85 5.59
N ARG A 104 -16.70 10.68 4.57
CA ARG A 104 -16.68 11.57 3.39
C ARG A 104 -18.04 11.56 2.68
N LEU A 105 -18.55 10.36 2.38
CA LEU A 105 -19.83 10.16 1.72
C LEU A 105 -20.99 10.75 2.52
N ALA A 106 -20.99 10.61 3.85
CA ALA A 106 -22.00 11.20 4.72
C ALA A 106 -21.99 12.75 4.72
N LYS A 107 -20.91 13.39 4.27
CA LYS A 107 -20.83 14.85 4.04
C LYS A 107 -21.00 15.25 2.57
N GLY A 108 -21.33 14.32 1.69
CA GLY A 108 -21.47 14.56 0.25
C GLY A 108 -20.14 14.79 -0.46
N LEU A 109 -19.03 14.34 0.14
CA LEU A 109 -17.72 14.33 -0.49
C LEU A 109 -17.48 12.99 -1.20
N ASP A 110 -16.77 13.04 -2.33
CA ASP A 110 -16.35 11.84 -3.02
C ASP A 110 -15.22 11.10 -2.24
N PRO A 111 -15.17 9.76 -2.36
CA PRO A 111 -14.05 8.95 -1.89
C PRO A 111 -12.70 9.42 -2.45
N LYS A 112 -11.61 9.21 -1.71
CA LYS A 112 -10.26 9.45 -2.24
C LYS A 112 -9.78 8.21 -3.03
N MET A 113 -9.18 8.42 -4.21
CA MET A 113 -8.69 7.36 -5.13
C MET A 113 -7.19 7.43 -5.39
#